data_AF-A0A6M0B1X1-F1
#
_entry.id   AF-A0A6M0B1X1-F1
#
_cell.length_a   1.000
_cell.length_b   1.000
_cell.length_c   1.000
_cell.angle_alpha   90.00
_cell.angle_beta   90.00
_cell.angle_gamma   90.00
#
_symmetry.space_group_name_H-M   'P 1'
#
loop_
_entity.id
_entity.type
_entity.pdbx_description
1 polymer ?
#
loop_
_entity_poly.entity_id
_entity_poly.type
_entity_poly.pdbx_seq_one_letter_code
_entity_poly.pdbx_strand_id
1 'polypeptide(L)'
;QPAALIPSEKQEAGTYLLFCPTGKSNTKLKEWSDRLKSQLLEQSHQCIVVYPADNYKKLSSEDKYQTIQLSPTEPEHFQKLLHEVNESSIEKLPLKGIIHLWSLETDVEELTKTEEIICGSIINLLKGM
;
A
#
# COMPACT_ATOMS: atom_id res chain seq x y z
N GLN A 1 -37.95 7.70 -11.44
CA GLN A 1 -37.59 7.84 -10.01
C GLN A 1 -36.16 7.34 -9.87
N PRO A 2 -35.15 8.18 -9.62
CA PRO A 2 -33.77 7.70 -9.47
C PRO A 2 -33.64 7.02 -8.11
N ALA A 3 -33.00 5.85 -8.09
CA ALA A 3 -32.74 5.09 -6.88
C ALA A 3 -31.87 5.92 -5.93
N ALA A 4 -32.39 6.15 -4.72
CA ALA A 4 -31.63 6.73 -3.63
C ALA A 4 -30.45 5.80 -3.30
N LEU A 5 -29.24 6.33 -3.38
CA LEU A 5 -28.04 5.72 -2.83
C LEU A 5 -28.25 5.58 -1.32
N ILE A 6 -28.54 4.37 -0.87
CA ILE A 6 -28.64 4.03 0.55
C ILE A 6 -27.28 4.36 1.20
N PRO A 7 -27.24 5.02 2.37
CA PRO A 7 -25.98 5.26 3.07
C PRO A 7 -25.29 3.92 3.36
N SER A 8 -24.03 3.83 2.91
CA SER A 8 -23.18 2.65 3.01
C SER A 8 -23.27 1.98 4.37
N GLU A 9 -23.45 0.66 4.37
CA GLU A 9 -23.26 -0.20 5.55
C GLU A 9 -21.98 0.21 6.28
N LYS A 10 -22.02 0.25 7.62
CA LYS A 10 -20.83 0.49 8.44
C LYS A 10 -19.73 -0.49 8.01
N GLN A 11 -18.74 0.01 7.28
CA GLN A 11 -17.67 -0.81 6.73
C GLN A 11 -16.82 -1.32 7.90
N GLU A 12 -16.71 -2.64 8.03
CA GLU A 12 -15.93 -3.25 9.12
C GLU A 12 -14.46 -2.82 9.04
N ALA A 13 -13.86 -2.57 10.21
CA ALA A 13 -12.44 -2.29 10.33
C ALA A 13 -11.60 -3.39 9.68
N GLY A 14 -10.46 -3.01 9.12
CA GLY A 14 -9.66 -3.87 8.27
C GLY A 14 -8.29 -3.27 7.99
N THR A 15 -7.37 -4.09 7.53
CA THR A 15 -6.03 -3.66 7.14
C THR A 15 -6.00 -3.34 5.65
N TYR A 16 -5.43 -2.19 5.30
CA TYR A 16 -5.13 -1.80 3.92
C TYR A 16 -3.62 -1.71 3.72
N LEU A 17 -3.14 -2.34 2.65
CA LEU A 17 -1.75 -2.26 2.22
C LEU A 17 -1.64 -1.24 1.09
N LEU A 18 -0.87 -0.18 1.31
CA LEU A 18 -0.77 0.98 0.40
C LEU A 18 0.66 1.08 -0.14
N PHE A 19 0.90 0.68 -1.38
CA PHE A 19 2.20 0.87 -2.03
C PHE A 19 2.26 2.27 -2.60
N CYS A 20 2.75 3.23 -1.82
CA CYS A 20 2.72 4.65 -2.16
C CYS A 20 3.99 5.10 -2.89
N PRO A 21 3.88 6.02 -3.86
CA PRO A 21 5.02 6.70 -4.44
C PRO A 21 5.78 7.51 -3.39
N THR A 22 7.08 7.69 -3.58
CA THR A 22 7.92 8.53 -2.71
C THR A 22 7.63 10.02 -2.89
N GLY A 23 7.07 10.40 -4.04
CA GLY A 23 6.75 11.78 -4.38
C GLY A 23 7.97 12.61 -4.77
N LYS A 24 9.11 11.97 -5.07
CA LYS A 24 10.33 12.66 -5.53
C LYS A 24 10.13 13.27 -6.91
N SER A 25 9.39 12.58 -7.79
CA SER A 25 9.05 13.08 -9.13
C SER A 25 7.90 14.10 -9.10
N ASN A 26 6.89 13.91 -8.24
CA ASN A 26 5.70 14.76 -8.19
C ASN A 26 5.12 14.84 -6.77
N THR A 27 5.18 16.03 -6.18
CA THR A 27 4.68 16.29 -4.81
C THR A 27 3.18 16.08 -4.67
N LYS A 28 2.39 16.23 -5.75
CA LYS A 28 0.93 15.99 -5.74
C LYS A 28 0.59 14.52 -5.52
N LEU A 29 1.46 13.61 -5.95
CA LEU A 29 1.26 12.17 -5.73
C LEU A 29 1.35 11.84 -4.24
N LYS A 30 2.30 12.47 -3.55
CA LYS A 30 2.44 12.35 -2.09
C LYS A 30 1.21 12.88 -1.35
N GLU A 31 0.71 14.05 -1.74
CA GLU A 31 -0.51 14.64 -1.16
C GLU A 31 -1.73 13.73 -1.33
N TRP A 32 -1.87 13.12 -2.50
CA TRP A 32 -2.97 12.20 -2.76
C TRP A 32 -2.87 10.92 -1.91
N SER A 33 -1.67 10.32 -1.81
CA SER A 33 -1.42 9.17 -0.94
C SER A 33 -1.66 9.49 0.54
N ASP A 34 -1.26 10.68 0.99
CA ASP A 34 -1.51 11.14 2.36
C ASP A 34 -3.01 11.33 2.62
N ARG A 35 -3.75 11.91 1.66
CA ARG A 35 -5.21 12.07 1.78
C ARG A 35 -5.94 10.73 1.81
N LEU A 36 -5.56 9.78 0.97
CA LEU A 36 -6.14 8.43 0.95
C LEU A 36 -5.92 7.71 2.29
N LYS A 37 -4.68 7.75 2.80
CA LYS A 37 -4.33 7.21 4.12
C LYS A 37 -5.19 7.84 5.23
N SER A 38 -5.31 9.17 5.27
CA SER A 38 -6.14 9.85 6.27
C SER A 38 -7.60 9.40 6.23
N GLN A 39 -8.19 9.28 5.04
CA GLN A 39 -9.57 8.80 4.89
C GLN A 39 -9.77 7.38 5.42
N LEU A 40 -8.82 6.47 5.17
CA LEU A 40 -8.88 5.10 5.67
C LEU A 40 -8.74 5.04 7.20
N LEU A 41 -7.83 5.84 7.78
CA LEU A 41 -7.66 5.93 9.24
C LEU A 41 -8.90 6.52 9.92
N GLU A 42 -9.54 7.55 9.34
CA GLU A 42 -10.80 8.13 9.84
C GLU A 42 -11.95 7.12 9.84
N GLN A 43 -11.93 6.17 8.90
CA GLN A 43 -12.87 5.03 8.84
C GLN A 43 -12.50 3.89 9.78
N SER A 44 -11.56 4.10 10.71
CA SER A 44 -11.06 3.10 11.67
C SER A 44 -10.36 1.89 11.03
N HIS A 45 -9.90 2.01 9.78
CA HIS A 45 -9.03 1.01 9.17
C HIS A 45 -7.58 1.17 9.63
N GLN A 46 -6.82 0.08 9.55
CA GLN A 46 -5.38 0.08 9.73
C GLN A 46 -4.70 0.30 8.37
N CYS A 47 -3.66 1.12 8.30
CA CYS A 47 -2.91 1.38 7.08
C CYS A 47 -1.45 0.95 7.23
N ILE A 48 -0.97 0.13 6.29
CA ILE A 48 0.45 -0.18 6.12
C ILE A 48 0.91 0.46 4.82
N VAL A 49 1.72 1.52 4.93
CA VAL A 49 2.26 2.24 3.77
C VAL A 49 3.62 1.68 3.41
N VAL A 50 3.81 1.35 2.14
CA VAL A 50 4.99 0.70 1.60
C VAL A 50 5.63 1.59 0.54
N TYR A 51 6.87 2.00 0.77
CA TYR A 51 7.67 2.79 -0.17
C TYR A 51 8.71 1.92 -0.88
N PRO A 52 9.04 2.19 -2.15
CA PRO A 52 10.07 1.44 -2.86
C PRO A 52 11.46 1.84 -2.36
N ALA A 53 12.31 0.86 -2.02
CA ALA A 53 13.71 1.06 -1.62
C ALA A 53 14.51 -0.25 -1.80
N ASP A 54 15.84 -0.22 -1.77
CA ASP A 54 16.62 -1.44 -2.04
C ASP A 54 16.52 -2.51 -0.94
N ASN A 55 16.11 -2.15 0.27
CA ASN A 55 16.14 -3.02 1.44
C ASN A 55 14.82 -3.00 2.20
N TYR A 56 14.43 -4.15 2.76
CA TYR A 56 13.30 -4.24 3.68
C TYR A 56 13.59 -3.56 5.02
N LYS A 57 12.80 -2.55 5.39
CA LYS A 57 12.91 -1.88 6.70
C LYS A 57 11.58 -1.31 7.17
N LYS A 58 11.27 -1.50 8.45
CA LYS A 58 10.19 -0.78 9.14
C LYS A 58 10.70 0.61 9.51
N LEU A 59 10.02 1.66 9.02
CA LEU A 59 10.40 3.05 9.22
C LEU A 59 9.69 3.68 10.42
N SER A 60 8.39 3.42 10.57
CA SER A 60 7.57 3.88 11.69
C SER A 60 6.48 2.87 11.97
N SER A 61 6.06 2.76 13.23
CA SER A 61 4.89 2.00 13.65
C SER A 61 4.18 2.78 14.73
N GLU A 62 3.02 3.30 14.39
CA GLU A 62 2.08 4.01 15.24
C GLU A 62 0.76 3.20 15.29
N ASP A 63 -0.10 3.50 16.26
CA ASP A 63 -1.31 2.73 16.62
C ASP A 63 -1.99 1.99 15.43
N LYS A 64 -2.58 2.73 14.48
CA LYS A 64 -3.24 2.17 13.28
C LYS A 64 -2.45 2.36 11.99
N TYR A 65 -1.19 2.76 12.09
CA TYR A 65 -0.41 3.21 10.95
C TYR A 65 1.03 2.69 11.00
N GLN A 66 1.47 2.01 9.95
CA GLN A 66 2.84 1.56 9.82
C GLN A 66 3.43 2.02 8.50
N THR A 67 4.71 2.38 8.51
CA THR A 67 5.48 2.68 7.30
C THR A 67 6.59 1.66 7.14
N ILE A 68 6.67 1.06 5.96
CA ILE A 68 7.68 0.08 5.55
C ILE A 68 8.31 0.58 4.25
N GLN A 69 9.56 0.22 4.04
CA GLN A 69 10.20 0.28 2.73
C GLN A 69 10.65 -1.12 2.32
N LEU A 70 10.61 -1.44 1.03
CA LEU A 70 11.10 -2.70 0.49
C LEU A 70 11.43 -2.61 -0.99
N SER A 71 12.21 -3.59 -1.47
CA SER A 71 12.58 -3.68 -2.89
C SER A 71 11.47 -4.26 -3.75
N PRO A 72 11.07 -3.57 -4.85
CA PRO A 72 10.06 -4.06 -5.79
C PRO A 72 10.49 -5.34 -6.51
N THR A 73 11.80 -5.56 -6.66
CA THR A 73 12.37 -6.69 -7.42
C THR A 73 12.65 -7.92 -6.55
N GLU A 74 12.60 -7.79 -5.22
CA GLU A 74 12.98 -8.85 -4.28
C GLU A 74 11.75 -9.59 -3.76
N PRO A 75 11.47 -10.84 -4.20
CA PRO A 75 10.25 -11.56 -3.81
C PRO A 75 10.17 -11.86 -2.31
N GLU A 76 11.32 -12.10 -1.68
CA GLU A 76 11.43 -12.41 -0.24
C GLU A 76 10.90 -11.27 0.63
N HIS A 77 11.04 -10.02 0.17
CA HIS A 77 10.50 -8.86 0.86
C HIS A 77 8.97 -8.85 0.90
N PHE A 78 8.32 -9.25 -0.19
CA PHE A 78 6.86 -9.33 -0.28
C PHE A 78 6.33 -10.50 0.57
N GLN A 79 7.01 -11.65 0.54
CA GLN A 79 6.67 -12.79 1.39
C GLN A 79 6.74 -12.42 2.87
N LYS A 80 7.81 -11.73 3.27
CA LYS A 80 7.97 -11.23 4.64
C LYS A 80 6.86 -10.25 5.01
N LEU A 81 6.57 -9.28 4.14
CA LEU A 81 5.50 -8.31 4.35
C LEU A 81 4.14 -8.99 4.55
N LEU A 82 3.76 -9.89 3.65
CA LEU A 82 2.44 -10.55 3.68
C LEU A 82 2.32 -11.51 4.87
N HIS A 83 3.40 -12.20 5.24
CA HIS A 83 3.45 -12.98 6.46
C HIS A 83 3.25 -12.10 7.71
N GLU A 84 3.94 -10.95 7.78
CA GLU A 84 3.77 -10.00 8.88
C GLU A 84 2.36 -9.38 8.90
N VAL A 85 1.74 -9.11 7.75
CA VAL A 85 0.35 -8.63 7.68
C VAL A 85 -0.62 -9.68 8.21
N ASN A 86 -0.45 -10.94 7.84
CA ASN A 86 -1.34 -12.03 8.25
C ASN A 86 -1.15 -12.42 9.72
N GLU A 87 0.09 -12.47 10.21
CA GLU A 87 0.40 -12.91 11.58
C GLU A 87 0.41 -11.77 12.60
N SER A 88 0.78 -10.56 12.17
CA SER A 88 1.13 -9.43 13.05
C SER A 88 0.27 -8.19 12.85
N SER A 89 -0.91 -8.31 12.21
CA SER A 89 -1.88 -7.20 12.19
C SER A 89 -2.08 -6.71 13.62
N ILE A 90 -1.87 -5.40 13.84
CA ILE A 90 -1.78 -4.77 15.18
C ILE A 90 -3.05 -5.09 16.01
N GLU A 91 -4.18 -5.25 15.32
CA GLU A 91 -5.47 -5.64 15.91
C GLU A 91 -6.03 -6.98 15.33
N LYS A 92 -5.21 -7.82 14.70
CA LYS A 92 -5.64 -9.04 13.94
C LYS A 92 -6.78 -8.76 12.94
N LEU A 93 -6.77 -7.57 12.35
CA LEU A 93 -7.75 -7.18 11.36
C LEU A 93 -7.50 -7.91 10.03
N PRO A 94 -8.55 -8.35 9.33
CA PRO A 94 -8.39 -8.98 8.03
C PRO A 94 -7.82 -7.97 7.02
N LEU A 95 -6.97 -8.45 6.12
CA LEU A 95 -6.55 -7.68 4.95
C LEU A 95 -7.78 -7.44 4.05
N LYS A 96 -8.28 -6.20 4.02
CA LYS A 96 -9.47 -5.83 3.22
C LYS A 96 -9.09 -5.38 1.80
N GLY A 97 -7.87 -4.88 1.60
CA GLY A 97 -7.45 -4.41 0.29
C GLY A 97 -5.98 -4.09 0.15
N ILE A 98 -5.51 -4.16 -1.09
CA ILE A 98 -4.17 -3.75 -1.50
C ILE A 98 -4.31 -2.69 -2.58
N ILE A 99 -3.67 -1.55 -2.39
CA ILE A 99 -3.69 -0.43 -3.34
C ILE A 99 -2.25 -0.20 -3.82
N HIS A 100 -2.01 -0.45 -5.10
CA HIS A 100 -0.68 -0.35 -5.69
C HIS A 100 -0.52 0.94 -6.52
N LEU A 101 0.27 1.89 -6.01
CA LEU A 101 0.38 3.26 -6.55
C LEU A 101 1.79 3.60 -7.02
N TRP A 102 2.74 2.68 -6.94
CA TRP A 102 4.10 2.89 -7.44
C TRP A 102 4.13 3.19 -8.94
N SER A 103 3.14 2.70 -9.70
CA SER A 103 2.98 3.02 -11.13
C SER A 103 2.73 4.50 -11.39
N LEU A 104 2.25 5.28 -10.41
CA LEU A 104 1.95 6.70 -10.60
C LEU A 104 3.21 7.58 -10.64
N GLU A 105 4.35 7.10 -10.13
CA GLU A 105 5.64 7.83 -10.18
C GLU A 105 6.53 7.36 -11.32
N THR A 106 6.00 6.53 -12.23
CA THR A 106 6.77 5.99 -13.35
C THR A 106 6.80 6.95 -14.53
N ASP A 107 7.98 7.10 -15.13
CA ASP A 107 8.20 7.87 -16.34
C ASP A 107 8.35 6.92 -17.53
N VAL A 108 7.75 7.30 -18.66
CA VAL A 108 7.83 6.56 -19.93
C VAL A 108 9.26 6.57 -20.47
N GLU A 109 10.08 7.55 -20.07
CA GLU A 109 11.48 7.65 -20.48
C GLU A 109 12.39 6.58 -19.83
N GLU A 110 12.01 6.03 -18.67
CA GLU A 110 12.74 4.95 -17.97
C GLU A 110 11.97 3.61 -18.01
N LEU A 111 11.46 3.22 -19.19
CA LEU A 111 10.62 2.04 -19.42
C LEU A 111 11.10 0.75 -18.73
N THR A 112 12.39 0.39 -18.81
CA THR A 112 12.92 -0.85 -18.21
C THR A 112 12.80 -0.85 -16.68
N LYS A 113 13.07 0.29 -16.05
CA LYS A 113 12.96 0.48 -14.59
C LYS A 113 11.49 0.56 -14.17
N THR A 114 10.66 1.16 -15.01
CA THR A 114 9.20 1.19 -14.86
C THR A 114 8.59 -0.22 -14.92
N GLU A 115 9.04 -1.07 -15.83
CA GLU A 115 8.63 -2.48 -15.93
C GLU A 115 9.06 -3.29 -14.70
N GLU A 116 10.29 -3.12 -14.23
CA GLU A 116 10.78 -3.77 -13.01
C GLU A 116 9.96 -3.35 -11.78
N ILE A 117 9.67 -2.06 -11.64
CA ILE A 117 8.88 -1.53 -10.53
C ILE A 117 7.43 -1.98 -10.61
N ILE A 118 6.79 -1.93 -11.78
CA ILE A 118 5.35 -2.24 -11.92
C ILE A 118 5.11 -3.75 -12.02
N CYS A 119 5.74 -4.41 -12.98
CA CYS A 119 5.50 -5.83 -13.21
C CYS A 119 6.16 -6.68 -12.11
N GLY A 120 7.37 -6.31 -11.69
CA GLY A 120 8.07 -7.03 -10.61
C GLY A 120 7.29 -7.00 -9.30
N SER A 121 6.83 -5.83 -8.87
CA SER A 121 6.05 -5.68 -7.64
C SER A 121 4.71 -6.43 -7.68
N ILE A 122 3.96 -6.33 -8.78
CA ILE A 122 2.66 -7.03 -8.92
C ILE A 122 2.87 -8.54 -8.95
N ILE A 123 3.87 -9.05 -9.68
CA ILE A 123 4.19 -10.48 -9.71
C ILE A 123 4.57 -10.97 -8.31
N ASN A 124 5.41 -10.22 -7.61
CA ASN A 124 5.87 -10.60 -6.26
C ASN A 124 4.73 -10.53 -5.24
N LEU A 125 3.81 -9.57 -5.39
CA LEU A 125 2.60 -9.49 -4.59
C LEU A 125 1.71 -10.72 -4.81
N LEU A 126 1.40 -11.05 -6.07
CA LEU A 126 0.55 -12.20 -6.42
C LEU A 126 1.15 -13.54 -5.97
N LYS A 127 2.48 -13.67 -5.99
CA LYS A 127 3.18 -14.88 -5.54
C LYS A 127 3.17 -15.06 -4.02
N GLY A 128 3.05 -13.97 -3.27
CA GLY A 128 3.08 -14.00 -1.81
C GLY A 128 1.70 -14.01 -1.15
N MET A 129 0.63 -13.78 -1.93
CA MET A 129 -0.76 -13.88 -1.48
C MET A 129 -1.22 -15.32 -1.30
#